data_AF-A0A1B2J9Y7-F1
#
_entry.id   AF-A0A1B2J9Y7-F1
#
_cell.length_a   1.000
_cell.length_b   1.000
_cell.length_c   1.000
_cell.angle_alpha   90.00
_cell.angle_beta   90.00
_cell.angle_gamma   90.00
#
_symmetry.space_group_name_H-M   'P 1'
#
loop_
_entity.id
_entity.type
_entity.pdbx_description
1 polymer ?
#
loop_
_entity_poly.entity_id
_entity_poly.type
_entity_poly.pdbx_seq_one_letter_code
_entity_poly.pdbx_strand_id
1 'polypeptide(L)'
;MAEPTLNQYGRRSWNKEQYARAALERKRQLQEAKSNPPKDRDIDDYIKERKEILLKADTLNKISLISSGQATVSKRGKNAGFYCDYCNLTYKDNLQFIDHLNSKPHLVKAGFGTNTSSSKEITLEMIKQRIERLNVKRIENMFESEGAQLNVREIIAKRKAFEEEEGKRKKERRRMKRQKKVQEVEHILGFKSTKKT
;
A
#
# COMPACT_ATOMS: atom_id res chain seq x y z
N MET A 1 -16.52 40.96 14.30
CA MET A 1 -16.22 40.41 15.64
C MET A 1 -17.15 41.11 16.62
N ALA A 2 -17.90 40.39 17.45
CA ALA A 2 -18.92 41.00 18.31
C ALA A 2 -18.27 41.81 19.43
N GLU A 3 -18.85 42.96 19.74
CA GLU A 3 -18.35 43.86 20.77
C GLU A 3 -18.61 43.26 22.16
N PRO A 4 -17.59 43.23 23.04
CA PRO A 4 -17.77 42.70 24.38
C PRO A 4 -18.70 43.63 25.17
N THR A 5 -19.76 43.08 25.76
CA THR A 5 -20.61 43.84 26.68
C THR A 5 -19.78 44.21 27.92
N LEU A 6 -19.77 45.49 28.30
CA LEU A 6 -19.12 45.96 29.51
C LEU A 6 -20.16 46.01 30.64
N ASN A 7 -19.83 45.39 31.78
CA ASN A 7 -20.63 45.58 32.99
C ASN A 7 -20.51 47.02 33.50
N GLN A 8 -21.38 47.41 34.44
CA GLN A 8 -21.37 48.71 35.12
C GLN A 8 -19.99 49.11 35.73
N TYR A 9 -19.11 48.15 35.95
CA TYR A 9 -17.74 48.32 36.44
C TYR A 9 -16.64 48.29 35.37
N GLY A 10 -16.99 48.40 34.08
CA GLY A 10 -16.02 48.38 32.96
C GLY A 10 -15.34 47.02 32.74
N ARG A 11 -15.80 45.94 33.39
CA ARG A 11 -15.31 44.58 33.16
C ARG A 11 -16.05 43.95 31.98
N ARG A 12 -15.30 43.29 31.09
CA ARG A 12 -15.88 42.48 30.00
C ARG A 12 -16.78 41.41 30.61
N SER A 13 -18.01 41.35 30.14
CA SER A 13 -19.00 40.36 30.55
C SER A 13 -19.43 39.49 29.40
N TRP A 14 -19.94 38.31 29.75
CA TRP A 14 -20.45 37.36 28.78
C TRP A 14 -21.78 37.89 28.24
N ASN A 15 -21.85 38.14 26.94
CA ASN A 15 -23.10 38.51 26.27
C ASN A 15 -24.02 37.28 26.18
N LYS A 16 -24.92 37.13 27.17
CA LYS A 16 -25.80 35.95 27.32
C LYS A 16 -26.61 35.66 26.05
N GLU A 17 -27.09 36.69 25.35
CA GLU A 17 -27.90 36.53 24.14
C GLU A 17 -27.09 35.98 22.97
N GLN A 18 -25.87 36.48 22.78
CA GLN A 18 -24.98 35.97 21.73
C GLN A 18 -24.60 34.51 21.97
N TYR A 19 -24.27 34.16 23.23
CA TYR A 19 -23.97 32.78 23.59
C TYR A 19 -25.19 31.87 23.44
N ALA A 20 -26.38 32.35 23.77
CA ALA A 20 -27.63 31.62 23.54
C ALA A 20 -27.88 31.38 22.04
N ARG A 21 -27.71 32.39 21.18
CA ARG A 21 -27.82 32.25 19.72
C ARG A 21 -26.80 31.27 19.16
N ALA A 22 -25.54 31.37 19.57
CA ALA A 22 -24.47 30.46 19.13
C ALA A 22 -24.74 29.00 19.58
N ALA A 23 -25.27 28.81 20.79
CA ALA A 23 -25.66 27.49 21.28
C ALA A 23 -26.82 26.89 20.47
N LEU A 24 -27.80 27.71 20.08
CA LEU A 24 -28.91 27.30 19.23
C LEU A 24 -28.44 26.93 17.82
N GLU A 25 -27.59 27.75 17.20
CA GLU A 25 -26.99 27.48 15.88
C GLU A 25 -26.24 26.14 15.89
N ARG A 26 -25.45 25.89 16.94
CA ARG A 26 -24.72 24.62 17.10
C ARG A 26 -25.66 23.43 17.24
N LYS A 27 -26.78 23.58 17.96
CA LYS A 27 -27.82 22.55 18.04
C LYS A 27 -28.47 22.31 16.67
N ARG A 28 -28.76 23.36 15.91
CA ARG A 28 -29.34 23.24 14.55
C ARG A 28 -28.40 22.50 13.61
N GLN A 29 -27.12 22.88 13.58
CA GLN A 29 -26.09 22.20 12.77
C GLN A 29 -25.94 20.71 13.15
N LEU A 30 -26.01 20.38 14.44
CA LEU A 30 -25.98 18.99 14.90
C LEU A 30 -27.22 18.21 14.47
N GLN A 31 -28.40 18.84 14.37
CA GLN A 31 -29.61 18.20 13.86
C GLN A 31 -29.55 18.03 12.34
N GLU A 32 -29.10 19.05 11.61
CA GLU A 32 -28.91 18.99 10.15
C GLU A 32 -27.90 17.90 9.75
N ALA A 33 -26.79 17.77 10.50
CA ALA A 33 -25.80 16.73 10.29
C ALA A 33 -26.31 15.31 10.63
N LYS A 34 -27.32 15.19 11.51
CA LYS A 34 -28.01 13.92 11.76
C LYS A 34 -29.00 13.58 10.66
N SER A 35 -29.70 14.58 10.12
CA SER A 35 -30.66 14.37 9.04
C SER A 35 -30.00 14.08 7.70
N ASN A 36 -28.85 14.69 7.42
CA ASN A 36 -28.04 14.44 6.24
C ASN A 36 -26.68 13.85 6.68
N PRO A 37 -26.58 12.52 6.85
CA PRO A 37 -25.28 11.90 7.08
C PRO A 37 -24.35 12.20 5.90
N PRO A 38 -23.04 12.40 6.14
CA PRO A 38 -22.06 12.51 5.08
C PRO A 38 -22.20 11.31 4.12
N LYS A 39 -22.16 11.57 2.80
CA LYS A 39 -22.19 10.51 1.78
C LYS A 39 -21.14 9.46 2.10
N ASP A 40 -21.51 8.18 1.96
CA ASP A 40 -20.56 7.06 2.03
C ASP A 40 -19.38 7.38 1.11
N ARG A 41 -18.20 7.56 1.69
CA ARG A 41 -16.98 7.73 0.92
C ARG A 41 -16.59 6.39 0.33
N ASP A 42 -15.94 6.42 -0.83
CA ASP A 42 -15.34 5.22 -1.39
C ASP A 42 -14.30 4.67 -0.42
N ILE A 43 -14.48 3.40 -0.05
CA ILE A 43 -13.63 2.69 0.92
C ILE A 43 -12.18 2.66 0.44
N ASP A 44 -11.97 2.53 -0.87
CA ASP A 44 -10.65 2.43 -1.47
C ASP A 44 -9.85 3.74 -1.32
N ASP A 45 -10.50 4.90 -1.41
CA ASP A 45 -9.81 6.19 -1.28
C ASP A 45 -9.43 6.47 0.16
N TYR A 46 -10.30 6.14 1.12
CA TYR A 46 -9.94 6.19 2.53
C TYR A 46 -8.78 5.25 2.89
N ILE A 47 -8.75 4.04 2.31
CA ILE A 47 -7.63 3.11 2.52
C ILE A 47 -6.32 3.68 1.96
N LYS A 48 -6.35 4.40 0.82
CA LYS A 48 -5.16 5.06 0.26
C LYS A 48 -4.68 6.19 1.18
N GLU A 49 -5.56 7.11 1.56
CA GLU A 49 -5.24 8.21 2.48
C GLU A 49 -4.64 7.69 3.80
N ARG A 50 -5.26 6.64 4.35
CA ARG A 50 -4.79 6.00 5.58
C ARG A 50 -3.38 5.44 5.43
N LYS A 51 -3.06 4.79 4.31
CA LYS A 51 -1.71 4.27 4.05
C LYS A 51 -0.68 5.39 4.03
N GLU A 52 -0.97 6.49 3.34
CA GLU A 52 -0.06 7.65 3.30
C GLU A 52 0.20 8.23 4.69
N ILE A 53 -0.84 8.32 5.52
CA ILE A 53 -0.73 8.78 6.91
C ILE A 53 0.15 7.84 7.74
N LEU A 54 0.03 6.53 7.56
CA LEU A 54 0.86 5.53 8.26
C LEU A 54 2.32 5.58 7.78
N LEU A 55 2.57 5.73 6.47
CA LEU A 55 3.93 5.90 5.95
C LEU A 55 4.62 7.13 6.57
N LYS A 56 3.89 8.24 6.72
CA LYS A 56 4.41 9.43 7.40
C LYS A 56 4.78 9.13 8.86
N ALA A 57 3.99 8.30 9.55
CA ALA A 57 4.26 7.87 10.92
C ALA A 57 5.47 6.95 11.08
N ASP A 58 5.83 6.19 10.06
CA ASP A 58 7.02 5.33 10.11
C ASP A 58 8.33 6.10 9.83
N THR A 59 8.28 7.29 9.23
CA THR A 59 9.50 8.09 8.91
C THR A 59 10.18 8.81 10.09
N LEU A 60 9.91 8.38 11.32
CA LEU A 60 10.08 9.15 12.56
C LEU A 60 11.50 9.22 13.18
N ASN A 61 12.56 9.24 12.37
CA ASN A 61 13.90 9.61 12.85
C ASN A 61 14.43 10.92 12.26
N LYS A 62 13.58 11.71 11.56
CA LYS A 62 14.02 12.94 10.86
C LYS A 62 13.33 14.23 11.29
N ILE A 63 12.25 14.17 12.08
CA ILE A 63 11.45 15.35 12.42
C ILE A 63 11.55 15.59 13.93
N SER A 64 12.41 16.53 14.32
CA SER A 64 12.42 17.10 15.67
C SER A 64 11.18 17.98 15.83
N LEU A 65 10.18 17.47 16.54
CA LEU A 65 8.96 18.22 16.85
C LEU A 65 9.25 19.25 17.94
N ILE A 66 9.46 20.51 17.57
CA ILE A 66 9.55 21.62 18.52
C ILE A 66 8.13 21.94 18.99
N SER A 67 7.79 21.56 20.22
CA SER A 67 6.55 21.97 20.87
C SER A 67 6.62 23.47 21.16
N SER A 68 5.97 24.29 20.33
CA SER A 68 5.67 25.68 20.69
C SER A 68 4.93 25.66 22.03
N GLY A 69 5.42 26.44 23.01
CA GLY A 69 5.09 26.37 24.44
C GLY A 69 3.63 26.60 24.86
N GLN A 70 2.68 26.53 23.93
CA GLN A 70 1.24 26.48 24.20
C GLN A 70 0.77 25.03 24.07
N ALA A 71 1.20 24.18 25.00
CA ALA A 71 0.53 22.91 25.25
C ALA A 71 -0.84 23.21 25.85
N THR A 72 -1.79 23.62 25.01
CA THR A 72 -3.19 23.62 25.40
C THR A 72 -3.51 22.18 25.83
N VAL A 73 -4.01 22.04 27.06
CA VAL A 73 -4.41 20.74 27.66
C VAL A 73 -5.45 20.00 26.79
N SER A 74 -6.00 20.68 25.78
CA SER A 74 -6.89 20.09 24.80
C SER A 74 -6.13 19.37 23.69
N LYS A 75 -6.52 18.12 23.42
CA LYS A 75 -6.12 17.37 22.22
C LYS A 75 -6.57 18.03 20.91
N ARG A 76 -7.31 19.14 20.97
CA ARG A 76 -7.81 19.91 19.84
C ARG A 76 -6.84 21.05 19.52
N GLY A 77 -6.04 20.84 18.48
CA GLY A 77 -5.06 21.81 17.99
C GLY A 77 -3.94 21.10 17.23
N LYS A 78 -3.35 21.76 16.24
CA LYS A 78 -2.21 21.26 15.46
C LYS A 78 -0.91 21.40 16.26
N ASN A 79 -0.90 20.83 17.46
CA ASN A 79 0.27 20.78 18.32
C ASN A 79 1.23 19.69 17.81
N ALA A 80 2.48 19.73 18.24
CA ALA A 80 3.51 18.74 17.92
C ALA A 80 2.99 17.29 18.10
N GLY A 81 2.92 16.52 17.01
CA GLY A 81 2.46 15.13 16.97
C GLY A 81 1.73 14.75 15.67
N PHE A 82 1.10 13.58 15.65
CA PHE A 82 0.23 13.12 14.57
C PHE A 82 -1.11 13.80 14.62
N TYR A 83 -1.54 14.38 13.50
CA TYR A 83 -2.83 15.02 13.36
C TYR A 83 -3.83 14.12 12.64
N CYS A 84 -5.04 14.02 13.19
CA CYS A 84 -6.17 13.39 12.51
C CYS A 84 -7.13 14.48 11.99
N ASP A 85 -7.28 14.59 10.66
CA ASP A 85 -8.18 15.56 10.00
C ASP A 85 -9.65 15.32 10.34
N TYR A 86 -10.06 14.04 10.44
CA TYR A 86 -11.44 13.65 10.71
C TYR A 86 -11.92 14.00 12.12
N CYS A 87 -11.03 13.84 13.11
CA CYS A 87 -11.38 14.02 14.51
C CYS A 87 -10.90 15.36 15.10
N ASN A 88 -10.04 16.08 14.37
CA ASN A 88 -9.34 17.28 14.84
C ASN A 88 -8.61 17.01 16.17
N LEU A 89 -7.92 15.87 16.25
CA LEU A 89 -7.17 15.41 17.42
C LEU A 89 -5.70 15.24 17.09
N THR A 90 -4.83 15.65 18.00
CA THR A 90 -3.39 15.36 17.95
C THR A 90 -2.99 14.27 18.95
N TYR A 91 -2.10 13.39 18.50
CA TYR A 91 -1.51 12.31 19.29
C TYR A 91 0.01 12.43 19.24
N LYS A 92 0.65 12.27 20.40
CA LYS A 92 2.11 12.33 20.50
C LYS A 92 2.76 10.98 20.17
N ASP A 93 2.06 9.89 20.47
CA ASP A 93 2.57 8.52 20.31
C ASP A 93 1.95 7.83 19.08
N ASN A 94 2.75 7.04 18.36
CA ASN A 94 2.31 6.26 17.20
C ASN A 94 1.21 5.27 17.57
N LEU A 95 1.37 4.53 18.67
CA LEU A 95 0.42 3.51 19.11
C LEU A 95 -0.96 4.11 19.39
N GLN A 96 -0.99 5.23 20.14
CA GLN A 96 -2.24 5.93 20.43
C GLN A 96 -2.92 6.46 19.17
N PHE A 97 -2.13 6.89 18.18
CA PHE A 97 -2.65 7.34 16.90
C PHE A 97 -3.24 6.21 16.06
N ILE A 98 -2.57 5.05 16.01
CA ILE A 98 -3.07 3.86 15.30
C ILE A 98 -4.35 3.33 15.97
N ASP A 99 -4.37 3.25 17.30
CA ASP A 99 -5.55 2.85 18.06
C ASP A 99 -6.72 3.81 17.80
N HIS A 100 -6.45 5.11 17.71
CA HIS A 100 -7.44 6.09 17.32
C HIS A 100 -7.99 5.84 15.92
N LEU A 101 -7.13 5.62 14.93
CA LEU A 101 -7.55 5.33 13.55
C LEU A 101 -8.39 4.05 13.44
N ASN A 102 -8.20 3.09 14.36
CA ASN A 102 -8.99 1.85 14.43
C ASN A 102 -10.25 1.96 15.29
N SER A 103 -10.35 3.01 16.09
CA SER A 103 -11.46 3.18 17.02
C SER A 103 -12.78 3.44 16.27
N LYS A 104 -13.87 2.82 16.74
CA LYS A 104 -15.25 3.08 16.26
C LYS A 104 -15.59 4.57 16.11
N PRO A 105 -15.29 5.47 17.08
CA PRO A 105 -15.63 6.89 16.92
C PRO A 105 -14.89 7.58 15.78
N HIS A 106 -13.70 7.11 15.39
CA HIS A 106 -12.99 7.62 14.22
C HIS A 106 -13.67 7.16 12.93
N LEU A 107 -13.96 5.86 12.80
CA LEU A 107 -14.59 5.28 11.60
C LEU A 107 -15.96 5.90 11.30
N VAL A 108 -16.79 6.13 12.33
CA VAL A 108 -18.08 6.82 12.18
C VAL A 108 -17.92 8.24 11.64
N LYS A 109 -16.90 8.98 12.09
CA LYS A 109 -16.61 10.34 11.60
C LYS A 109 -16.00 10.34 10.20
N ALA A 110 -15.26 9.29 9.85
CA ALA A 110 -14.71 9.09 8.51
C ALA A 110 -15.79 8.69 7.48
N GLY A 111 -17.03 8.43 7.93
CA GLY A 111 -18.15 8.02 7.08
C GLY A 111 -18.28 6.50 6.94
N PHE A 112 -17.40 5.72 7.56
CA PHE A 112 -17.49 4.26 7.62
C PHE A 112 -18.28 3.87 8.87
N GLY A 113 -19.59 4.12 8.81
CA GLY A 113 -20.53 3.79 9.88
C GLY A 113 -20.67 2.28 10.08
N THR A 114 -21.20 1.90 11.26
CA THR A 114 -21.47 0.54 11.76
C THR A 114 -22.57 -0.20 11.00
N ASN A 115 -22.70 0.07 9.71
CA ASN A 115 -23.66 -0.63 8.87
C ASN A 115 -23.08 -2.02 8.60
N THR A 116 -23.59 -2.98 9.37
CA THR A 116 -23.62 -4.43 9.09
C THR A 116 -23.92 -4.73 7.62
N SER A 117 -24.53 -3.79 6.88
CA SER A 117 -24.75 -3.79 5.43
C SER A 117 -23.47 -3.94 4.57
N SER A 118 -22.28 -3.76 5.14
CA SER A 118 -21.00 -4.03 4.45
C SER A 118 -20.55 -5.49 4.54
N SER A 119 -21.22 -6.32 5.36
CA SER A 119 -21.03 -7.78 5.37
C SER A 119 -21.73 -8.37 4.15
N LYS A 120 -21.22 -8.05 2.96
CA LYS A 120 -21.60 -8.75 1.73
C LYS A 120 -21.36 -10.23 1.99
N GLU A 121 -22.38 -11.05 1.77
CA GLU A 121 -22.24 -12.50 1.84
C GLU A 121 -21.07 -12.92 0.95
N ILE A 122 -20.05 -13.52 1.57
CA ILE A 122 -18.82 -13.86 0.88
C ILE A 122 -19.10 -15.14 0.08
N THR A 123 -19.21 -15.00 -1.24
CA THR A 123 -19.40 -16.15 -2.13
C THR A 123 -18.06 -16.79 -2.51
N LEU A 124 -18.09 -18.07 -2.88
CA LEU A 124 -16.89 -18.79 -3.35
C LEU A 124 -16.26 -18.14 -4.57
N GLU A 125 -17.07 -17.55 -5.45
CA GLU A 125 -16.60 -16.86 -6.65
C GLU A 125 -15.80 -15.60 -6.31
N MET A 126 -16.26 -14.80 -5.34
CA MET A 126 -15.51 -13.63 -4.86
C MET A 126 -14.15 -14.00 -4.29
N ILE A 127 -14.05 -15.15 -3.61
CA ILE A 127 -12.80 -15.67 -3.08
C ILE A 127 -11.84 -16.06 -4.21
N LYS A 128 -12.31 -16.83 -5.20
CA LYS A 128 -11.49 -17.21 -6.36
C LYS A 128 -10.95 -15.99 -7.11
N GLN A 129 -11.82 -15.03 -7.44
CA GLN A 129 -11.42 -13.79 -8.10
C GLN A 129 -10.45 -12.94 -7.24
N ARG A 130 -10.55 -13.00 -5.92
CA ARG A 130 -9.62 -12.30 -5.02
C ARG A 130 -8.25 -12.98 -5.00
N ILE A 131 -8.22 -14.32 -4.93
CA ILE A 131 -6.98 -15.10 -4.96
C ILE A 131 -6.23 -14.88 -6.27
N GLU A 132 -6.94 -14.91 -7.41
CA GLU A 132 -6.35 -14.63 -8.73
C GLU A 132 -5.73 -13.24 -8.78
N ARG A 133 -6.46 -12.20 -8.32
CA ARG A 133 -5.93 -10.84 -8.22
C ARG A 133 -4.69 -10.73 -7.32
N LEU A 134 -4.64 -11.47 -6.22
CA LEU A 134 -3.48 -11.49 -5.33
C LEU A 134 -2.29 -12.24 -5.92
N ASN A 135 -2.54 -13.31 -6.68
CA ASN A 135 -1.49 -14.04 -7.39
C ASN A 135 -0.87 -13.17 -8.49
N VAL A 136 -1.68 -12.46 -9.28
CA VAL A 136 -1.19 -11.49 -10.28
C VAL A 136 -0.32 -10.43 -9.62
N LYS A 137 -0.81 -9.78 -8.55
CA LYS A 137 -0.02 -8.78 -7.80
C LYS A 137 1.26 -9.34 -7.20
N ARG A 138 1.26 -10.60 -6.75
CA ARG A 138 2.47 -11.25 -6.25
C ARG A 138 3.49 -11.42 -7.38
N ILE A 139 3.05 -11.87 -8.55
CA ILE A 139 3.92 -12.03 -9.73
C ILE A 139 4.45 -10.67 -10.19
N GLU A 140 3.61 -9.64 -10.24
CA GLU A 140 4.02 -8.26 -10.56
C GLU A 140 5.06 -7.75 -9.56
N ASN A 141 4.82 -7.88 -8.25
CA ASN A 141 5.78 -7.46 -7.23
C ASN A 141 7.08 -8.27 -7.28
N MET A 142 7.00 -9.59 -7.55
CA MET A 142 8.19 -10.43 -7.74
C MET A 142 8.97 -9.95 -8.97
N PHE A 143 8.27 -9.67 -10.08
CA PHE A 143 8.87 -9.13 -11.29
C PHE A 143 9.43 -7.71 -11.10
N GLU A 144 8.82 -6.85 -10.29
CA GLU A 144 9.40 -5.54 -9.95
C GLU A 144 10.63 -5.68 -9.05
N SER A 145 10.61 -6.65 -8.12
CA SER A 145 11.74 -6.92 -7.21
C SER A 145 12.91 -7.64 -7.90
N GLU A 146 12.63 -8.53 -8.85
CA GLU A 146 13.61 -9.33 -9.60
C GLU A 146 13.97 -8.67 -10.95
N GLY A 147 13.08 -7.85 -11.51
CA GLY A 147 13.21 -7.19 -12.82
C GLY A 147 14.08 -5.94 -12.82
N ALA A 148 14.62 -5.53 -11.67
CA ALA A 148 15.80 -4.67 -11.65
C ALA A 148 17.09 -5.44 -12.02
N GLN A 149 17.10 -6.78 -12.04
CA GLN A 149 18.33 -7.56 -12.25
C GLN A 149 18.24 -8.64 -13.32
N LEU A 150 17.09 -9.25 -13.58
CA LEU A 150 16.96 -10.25 -14.65
C LEU A 150 16.61 -9.59 -15.98
N ASN A 151 17.59 -8.83 -16.46
CA ASN A 151 17.68 -8.25 -17.79
C ASN A 151 17.18 -9.24 -18.85
N VAL A 152 16.29 -8.80 -19.73
CA VAL A 152 15.88 -9.51 -20.97
C VAL A 152 17.08 -10.12 -21.73
N ARG A 153 18.26 -9.51 -21.60
CA ARG A 153 19.55 -10.02 -22.10
C ARG A 153 19.97 -11.37 -21.55
N GLU A 154 19.78 -11.64 -20.26
CA GLU A 154 20.15 -12.92 -19.63
C GLU A 154 19.24 -14.06 -20.08
N ILE A 155 17.95 -13.79 -20.27
CA ILE A 155 16.99 -14.76 -20.80
C ILE A 155 17.34 -15.11 -22.25
N ILE A 156 17.68 -14.11 -23.07
CA ILE A 156 18.13 -14.32 -24.46
C ILE A 156 19.47 -15.06 -24.50
N ALA A 157 20.40 -14.75 -23.60
CA ALA A 157 21.71 -15.41 -23.52
C ALA A 157 21.58 -16.89 -23.13
N LYS A 158 20.75 -17.21 -22.12
CA LYS A 158 20.48 -18.60 -21.72
C LYS A 158 19.84 -19.42 -22.85
N ARG A 159 18.95 -18.81 -23.65
CA ARG A 159 18.34 -19.49 -24.80
C ARG A 159 19.32 -19.76 -25.93
N LYS A 160 20.22 -18.81 -26.24
CA LYS A 160 21.29 -19.02 -27.23
C LYS A 160 22.31 -20.08 -26.80
N ALA A 161 22.69 -20.09 -25.52
CA ALA A 161 23.62 -21.09 -24.98
C ALA A 161 23.06 -22.51 -25.08
N PHE A 162 21.76 -22.69 -24.75
CA PHE A 162 21.08 -23.98 -24.88
C PHE A 162 21.00 -24.47 -26.33
N GLU A 163 20.72 -23.56 -27.28
CA GLU A 163 20.66 -23.89 -28.71
C GLU A 163 22.04 -24.25 -29.28
N GLU A 164 23.10 -23.60 -28.82
CA GLU A 164 24.47 -23.92 -29.21
C GLU A 164 24.93 -25.29 -28.68
N GLU A 165 24.56 -25.63 -27.44
CA GLU A 165 24.85 -26.91 -26.79
C GLU A 165 24.14 -28.08 -27.50
N GLU A 166 22.84 -27.95 -27.80
CA GLU A 166 22.09 -28.92 -28.61
C GLU A 166 22.70 -29.06 -30.02
N GLY A 167 23.13 -27.94 -30.62
CA GLY A 167 23.83 -27.94 -31.90
C GLY A 167 25.15 -28.73 -31.88
N LYS A 168 25.96 -28.54 -30.83
CA LYS A 168 27.22 -29.29 -30.61
C LYS A 168 26.94 -30.78 -30.40
N ARG A 169 25.96 -31.13 -29.57
CA ARG A 169 25.56 -32.52 -29.30
C ARG A 169 25.05 -33.23 -30.57
N LYS A 170 24.34 -32.52 -31.44
CA LYS A 170 23.89 -33.04 -32.74
C LYS A 170 25.06 -33.24 -33.71
N LYS A 171 26.04 -32.33 -33.74
CA LYS A 171 27.27 -32.47 -34.54
C LYS A 171 28.12 -33.64 -34.07
N GLU A 172 28.27 -33.82 -32.77
CA GLU A 172 29.01 -34.94 -32.18
C GLU A 172 28.35 -36.29 -32.49
N ARG A 173 27.02 -36.40 -32.34
CA ARG A 173 26.26 -37.58 -32.77
C ARG A 173 26.45 -37.89 -34.26
N ARG A 174 26.51 -36.88 -35.13
CA ARG A 174 26.80 -37.06 -36.56
C ARG A 174 28.23 -37.54 -36.80
N ARG A 175 29.22 -37.03 -36.05
CA ARG A 175 30.63 -37.45 -36.14
C ARG A 175 30.82 -38.90 -35.71
N MET A 176 30.22 -39.30 -34.60
CA MET A 176 30.25 -40.69 -34.11
C MET A 176 29.60 -41.67 -35.09
N LYS A 177 28.48 -41.29 -35.72
CA LYS A 177 27.85 -42.10 -36.78
C LYS A 177 28.73 -42.22 -38.03
N ARG A 178 29.44 -41.15 -38.42
CA ARG A 178 30.38 -41.19 -39.55
C ARG A 178 31.58 -42.08 -39.25
N GLN A 179 32.16 -41.99 -38.04
CA GLN A 179 33.28 -42.85 -37.64
C GLN A 179 32.88 -44.32 -37.58
N LYS A 180 31.69 -44.65 -37.04
CA LYS A 180 31.17 -46.03 -37.07
C LYS A 180 31.00 -46.56 -38.49
N LYS A 181 30.47 -45.75 -39.41
CA LYS A 181 30.36 -46.12 -40.83
C LYS A 181 31.73 -46.32 -41.49
N VAL A 182 32.72 -45.48 -41.18
CA VAL A 182 34.09 -45.65 -41.70
C VAL A 182 34.72 -46.93 -41.16
N GLN A 183 34.58 -47.21 -39.86
CA GLN A 183 35.06 -48.47 -39.26
C GLN A 183 34.34 -49.70 -39.82
N GLU A 184 33.05 -49.60 -40.09
CA GLU A 184 32.26 -50.67 -40.71
C GLU A 184 32.69 -50.91 -42.16
N VAL A 185 32.93 -49.84 -42.92
CA VAL A 185 33.48 -49.91 -44.30
C VAL A 185 34.91 -50.44 -44.31
N GLU A 186 35.76 -50.05 -43.36
CA GLU A 186 37.13 -50.59 -43.18
C GLU A 186 37.11 -52.08 -42.79
N HIS A 187 36.15 -52.49 -41.96
CA HIS A 187 35.95 -53.88 -41.57
C HIS A 187 35.42 -54.74 -42.74
N ILE A 188 34.53 -54.20 -43.58
CA ILE A 188 33.96 -54.88 -44.75
C ILE A 188 34.97 -54.97 -45.91
N LEU A 189 35.80 -53.93 -46.13
CA LEU A 189 36.76 -53.88 -47.23
C LEU A 189 38.14 -54.48 -46.90
N GLY A 190 38.36 -55.00 -45.69
CA GLY A 190 39.53 -55.83 -45.35
C GLY A 190 40.90 -55.14 -45.36
N PHE A 191 40.96 -53.82 -45.48
CA PHE A 191 42.24 -53.08 -45.41
C PHE A 191 42.61 -52.76 -43.96
N LYS A 192 43.40 -53.63 -43.31
CA LYS A 192 44.20 -53.23 -42.16
C LYS A 192 45.30 -52.30 -42.65
N SER A 193 45.11 -50.98 -42.50
CA SER A 193 46.17 -50.00 -42.70
C SER A 193 47.34 -50.34 -41.78
N THR A 194 48.46 -50.75 -42.40
CA THR A 194 49.72 -50.95 -41.71
C THR A 194 50.20 -49.59 -41.20
N LYS A 195 50.40 -49.48 -39.88
CA LYS A 195 51.10 -48.34 -39.28
C LYS A 195 52.47 -48.21 -39.95
N LYS A 196 52.69 -47.15 -40.72
CA LYS A 196 54.04 -46.67 -41.03
C LYS A 196 54.58 -45.95 -39.80
N THR A 197 55.74 -46.43 -39.36
CA THR A 197 56.75 -45.69 -38.57
C THR A 197 56.95 -44.28 -39.09
#